data_AF-A0A7X7R7Q1-F1
#
_entry.id   AF-A0A7X7R7Q1-F1
#
_cell.length_a   1.000
_cell.length_b   1.000
_cell.length_c   1.000
_cell.angle_alpha   90.00
_cell.angle_beta   90.00
_cell.angle_gamma   90.00
#
_symmetry.space_group_name_H-M   'P 1'
#
loop_
_entity.id
_entity.type
_entity.pdbx_description
1 polymer ?
#
loop_
_entity_poly.entity_id
_entity_poly.type
_entity_poly.pdbx_seq_one_letter_code
_entity_poly.pdbx_strand_id
1 'polypeptide(L)'
;GDDAFVLALAADQAAGVYAALLDAGAARAGTAAWQLKMIRAGLPLLSPATQEEFVAQMVNYDLIGGVSFTKGCYPGQEIVARTRYLGKLKKRMYRVAIPAGAAPEVGTDVFAPAFGEQSAGKLVNVAPAADGGFEALAVLQIAAAEAGDLQLGRPAGTALRVLPLPYPLA
;
A
#
# COMPACT_ATOMS: atom_id res chain seq x y z
N GLY A 1 13.52 12.30 -11.03
CA GLY A 1 13.17 11.14 -11.86
C GLY A 1 12.38 10.16 -11.02
N ASP A 2 11.56 9.34 -11.66
CA ASP A 2 10.73 8.35 -10.96
C ASP A 2 11.54 7.16 -10.44
N ASP A 3 12.74 6.95 -10.97
CA ASP A 3 13.62 5.84 -10.63
C ASP A 3 13.97 5.80 -9.13
N ALA A 4 13.98 4.58 -8.59
CA ALA A 4 14.37 4.26 -7.23
C ALA A 4 15.30 3.05 -7.26
N PHE A 5 16.41 3.13 -6.52
CA PHE A 5 17.42 2.08 -6.47
C PHE A 5 17.54 1.54 -5.06
N VAL A 6 17.62 0.22 -4.92
CA VAL A 6 17.98 -0.45 -3.67
C VAL A 6 19.41 -0.95 -3.83
N LEU A 7 20.30 -0.50 -2.95
CA LEU A 7 21.69 -0.95 -2.91
C LEU A 7 21.82 -2.05 -1.84
N ALA A 8 22.04 -3.29 -2.28
CA ALA A 8 22.38 -4.41 -1.40
C ALA A 8 23.90 -4.54 -1.35
N LEU A 9 24.49 -4.19 -0.20
CA LEU A 9 25.94 -4.08 0.00
C LEU A 9 26.40 -4.98 1.14
N ALA A 10 27.67 -5.37 1.11
CA ALA A 10 28.33 -5.93 2.28
C ALA A 10 28.35 -4.89 3.42
N ALA A 11 28.15 -5.33 4.66
CA ALA A 11 27.96 -4.44 5.80
C ALA A 11 29.17 -3.53 6.05
N ASP A 12 30.38 -4.02 5.81
CA ASP A 12 31.64 -3.28 5.91
C ASP A 12 31.81 -2.20 4.83
N GLN A 13 31.14 -2.34 3.69
CA GLN A 13 31.16 -1.37 2.58
C GLN A 13 30.08 -0.29 2.70
N ALA A 14 29.02 -0.54 3.50
CA ALA A 14 27.85 0.32 3.55
C ALA A 14 28.17 1.77 3.96
N ALA A 15 29.04 1.96 4.95
CA ALA A 15 29.43 3.29 5.41
C ALA A 15 30.21 4.09 4.34
N GLY A 16 31.12 3.42 3.63
CA GLY A 16 31.92 4.04 2.57
C GLY A 16 31.06 4.44 1.36
N VAL A 17 30.16 3.56 0.92
CA VAL A 17 29.23 3.87 -0.18
C VAL A 17 28.26 4.99 0.23
N TYR A 18 27.77 4.99 1.46
CA TYR A 18 26.90 6.05 1.95
C TYR A 18 27.60 7.41 1.92
N ALA A 19 28.85 7.50 2.39
CA ALA A 19 29.65 8.72 2.33
C ALA A 19 29.86 9.18 0.87
N ALA A 20 30.24 8.26 -0.02
CA ALA A 20 30.44 8.58 -1.44
C ALA A 20 29.17 9.13 -2.13
N LEU A 21 27.98 8.63 -1.77
CA LEU A 21 26.72 9.17 -2.28
C LEU A 21 26.48 10.62 -1.82
N LEU A 22 26.80 10.93 -0.56
CA LEU A 22 26.70 12.30 -0.04
C LEU A 22 27.69 13.24 -0.73
N ASP A 23 28.93 12.79 -0.92
CA ASP A 23 29.97 13.56 -1.63
C ASP A 23 29.58 13.81 -3.10
N ALA A 24 28.85 12.88 -3.70
CA ALA A 24 28.25 13.03 -5.03
C ALA A 24 26.97 13.90 -5.07
N GLY A 25 26.55 14.45 -3.93
CA GLY A 25 25.44 15.40 -3.82
C GLY A 25 24.08 14.80 -3.44
N ALA A 26 24.02 13.53 -3.00
CA ALA A 26 22.78 12.96 -2.49
C ALA A 26 22.34 13.65 -1.18
N ALA A 27 21.05 13.93 -1.06
CA ALA A 27 20.46 14.43 0.18
C ALA A 27 20.05 13.26 1.09
N ARG A 28 20.32 13.39 2.39
CA ARG A 28 19.85 12.42 3.39
C ARG A 28 18.32 12.47 3.46
N ALA A 29 17.71 11.29 3.47
CA ALA A 29 16.29 11.14 3.72
C ALA A 29 16.08 9.97 4.69
N GLY A 30 15.07 10.07 5.56
CA GLY A 30 14.71 9.00 6.48
C GLY A 30 13.91 7.88 5.79
N THR A 31 13.73 6.76 6.48
CA THR A 31 12.94 5.60 6.02
C THR A 31 11.53 6.00 5.57
N ALA A 32 10.90 6.96 6.24
CA ALA A 32 9.57 7.47 5.89
C ALA A 32 9.51 8.03 4.47
N ALA A 33 10.58 8.66 3.97
CA ALA A 33 10.61 9.19 2.61
C ALA A 33 10.61 8.06 1.57
N TRP A 34 11.32 6.96 1.85
CA TRP A 34 11.29 5.76 1.02
C TRP A 34 9.91 5.11 1.05
N GLN A 35 9.33 4.92 2.24
CA GLN A 35 7.99 4.34 2.39
C GLN A 35 6.93 5.17 1.66
N LEU A 36 6.97 6.50 1.78
CA LEU A 36 6.08 7.40 1.05
C LEU A 36 6.27 7.26 -0.46
N LYS A 37 7.51 7.11 -0.95
CA LYS A 37 7.78 6.86 -2.37
C LYS A 37 7.15 5.55 -2.84
N MET A 38 7.27 4.47 -2.06
CA MET A 38 6.64 3.18 -2.39
C MET A 38 5.11 3.24 -2.37
N ILE A 39 4.51 3.94 -1.40
CA ILE A 39 3.07 4.20 -1.34
C ILE A 39 2.60 4.95 -2.60
N ARG A 40 3.32 6.00 -2.99
CA ARG A 40 3.02 6.78 -4.21
C ARG A 40 3.20 5.98 -5.49
N ALA A 41 4.13 5.03 -5.50
CA ALA A 41 4.32 4.07 -6.58
C ALA A 41 3.25 2.96 -6.59
N GLY A 42 2.37 2.88 -5.59
CA GLY A 42 1.37 1.82 -5.47
C GLY A 42 1.98 0.44 -5.21
N LEU A 43 3.15 0.40 -4.55
CA LEU A 43 3.91 -0.82 -4.27
C LEU A 43 3.77 -1.16 -2.78
N PRO A 44 3.00 -2.20 -2.41
CA PRO A 44 2.79 -2.52 -1.02
C PRO A 44 3.93 -3.34 -0.43
N LEU A 45 4.17 -3.16 0.86
CA LEU A 45 5.01 -4.03 1.68
C LEU A 45 4.16 -4.62 2.80
N LEU A 46 3.95 -5.94 2.80
CA LEU A 46 3.19 -6.58 3.85
C LEU A 46 4.01 -6.65 5.14
N SER A 47 3.37 -6.30 6.26
CA SER A 47 3.94 -6.37 7.61
C SER A 47 3.23 -7.47 8.42
N PRO A 48 3.75 -7.87 9.59
CA PRO A 48 3.07 -8.81 10.47
C PRO A 48 1.63 -8.40 10.82
N ALA A 49 1.34 -7.10 10.93
CA ALA A 49 0.01 -6.58 11.23
C ALA A 49 -1.03 -6.81 10.13
N THR A 50 -0.60 -7.17 8.91
CA THR A 50 -1.47 -7.43 7.76
C THR A 50 -1.14 -8.75 7.07
N GLN A 51 -0.37 -9.62 7.73
CA GLN A 51 -0.03 -10.94 7.19
C GLN A 51 -1.31 -11.78 7.10
N GLU A 52 -1.43 -12.59 6.04
CA GLU A 52 -2.55 -13.52 5.82
C GLU A 52 -3.95 -12.89 5.66
N GLU A 53 -4.06 -11.55 5.71
CA GLU A 53 -5.32 -10.82 5.56
C GLU A 53 -5.83 -10.76 4.10
N PHE A 54 -4.92 -10.88 3.12
CA PHE A 54 -5.22 -10.55 1.71
C PHE A 54 -4.76 -11.62 0.74
N VAL A 55 -5.53 -11.80 -0.33
CA VAL A 55 -5.04 -12.50 -1.53
C VAL A 55 -4.25 -11.54 -2.43
N ALA A 56 -3.38 -12.08 -3.29
CA ALA A 56 -2.46 -11.29 -4.11
C ALA A 56 -3.13 -10.18 -4.93
N GLN A 57 -4.33 -10.43 -5.47
CA GLN A 57 -5.07 -9.45 -6.25
C GLN A 57 -5.63 -8.29 -5.41
N MET A 58 -5.95 -8.53 -4.14
CA MET A 58 -6.44 -7.48 -3.25
C MET A 58 -5.37 -6.41 -3.00
N VAL A 59 -4.09 -6.78 -3.07
CA VAL A 59 -2.93 -5.88 -2.95
C VAL A 59 -2.29 -5.54 -4.31
N ASN A 60 -3.04 -5.74 -5.40
CA ASN A 60 -2.63 -5.40 -6.77
C ASN A 60 -1.39 -6.14 -7.32
N TYR A 61 -0.95 -7.24 -6.72
CA TYR A 61 0.22 -7.97 -7.22
C TYR A 61 0.08 -8.51 -8.65
N ASP A 62 -1.14 -8.78 -9.10
CA ASP A 62 -1.43 -9.09 -10.50
C ASP A 62 -1.24 -7.90 -11.46
N LEU A 63 -1.31 -6.66 -10.97
CA LEU A 63 -1.12 -5.44 -11.77
C LEU A 63 0.33 -4.96 -11.78
N ILE A 64 1.09 -5.27 -10.71
CA ILE A 64 2.49 -4.83 -10.56
C ILE A 64 3.52 -5.95 -10.84
N GLY A 65 3.09 -7.05 -11.47
CA GLY A 65 3.98 -8.16 -11.86
C GLY A 65 4.40 -9.11 -10.73
N GLY A 66 3.76 -9.02 -9.57
CA GLY A 66 3.96 -9.93 -8.43
C GLY A 66 3.28 -11.31 -8.59
N VAL A 67 2.42 -11.49 -9.59
CA VAL A 67 1.81 -12.77 -9.95
C VAL A 67 2.13 -13.12 -11.40
N SER A 68 2.61 -14.35 -11.63
CA SER A 68 2.67 -14.92 -12.97
C SER A 68 1.62 -16.02 -13.08
N PHE A 69 0.80 -15.93 -14.13
CA PHE A 69 -0.22 -16.91 -14.48
C PHE A 69 0.29 -17.97 -15.46
N THR A 70 1.55 -17.85 -15.90
CA THR A 70 2.16 -18.72 -16.91
C THR A 70 3.34 -19.53 -16.36
N LYS A 71 3.80 -19.26 -15.13
CA LYS A 71 4.83 -20.06 -14.46
C LYS A 71 4.26 -21.38 -13.94
N GLY A 72 5.15 -22.34 -13.68
CA GLY A 72 4.81 -23.66 -13.12
C GLY A 72 4.15 -23.58 -11.73
N CYS A 73 3.83 -24.76 -11.16
CA CYS A 73 3.03 -24.87 -9.95
C CYS A 73 3.64 -24.14 -8.74
N TYR A 74 2.86 -23.31 -8.04
CA TYR A 74 3.25 -22.72 -6.76
C TYR A 74 2.12 -22.82 -5.70
N PRO A 75 2.44 -22.85 -4.39
CA PRO A 75 1.44 -22.95 -3.33
C PRO A 75 0.40 -21.84 -3.39
N GLY A 76 -0.88 -22.19 -3.25
CA GLY A 76 -2.00 -21.24 -3.29
C GLY A 76 -2.39 -20.74 -4.68
N GLN A 77 -1.75 -21.22 -5.76
CA GLN A 77 -2.07 -20.81 -7.12
C GLN A 77 -3.53 -21.06 -7.51
N GLU A 78 -4.18 -22.06 -6.93
CA GLU A 78 -5.59 -22.36 -7.19
C GLU A 78 -6.49 -21.20 -6.75
N ILE A 79 -6.21 -20.62 -5.58
CA ILE A 79 -6.95 -19.47 -5.06
C ILE A 79 -6.68 -18.23 -5.92
N VAL A 80 -5.42 -18.02 -6.29
CA VAL A 80 -5.02 -16.91 -7.16
C VAL A 80 -5.66 -17.04 -8.55
N ALA A 81 -5.59 -18.20 -9.18
CA ALA A 81 -6.19 -18.46 -10.49
C ALA A 81 -7.72 -18.39 -10.44
N ARG A 82 -8.37 -18.98 -9.42
CA ARG A 82 -9.83 -18.93 -9.27
C ARG A 82 -10.33 -17.49 -9.14
N THR A 83 -9.62 -16.64 -8.40
CA THR A 83 -9.96 -15.21 -8.29
C THR A 83 -9.85 -14.50 -9.65
N ARG A 84 -8.90 -14.89 -10.50
CA ARG A 84 -8.76 -14.32 -11.86
C ARG A 84 -9.87 -14.75 -12.81
N TYR A 85 -10.28 -16.03 -12.79
CA TYR A 85 -11.16 -16.60 -13.82
C TYR A 85 -12.63 -16.71 -13.42
N LEU A 86 -12.93 -16.81 -12.11
CA LEU A 86 -14.26 -17.18 -11.62
C LEU A 86 -14.81 -16.21 -10.58
N GLY A 87 -13.97 -15.34 -10.00
CA GLY A 87 -14.36 -14.46 -8.90
C GLY A 87 -14.51 -13.00 -9.32
N LYS A 88 -15.65 -12.37 -8.98
CA LYS A 88 -15.71 -10.90 -8.93
C LYS A 88 -14.96 -10.44 -7.69
N LEU A 89 -13.80 -9.82 -7.88
CA LEU A 89 -13.05 -9.25 -6.78
C LEU A 89 -13.87 -8.13 -6.12
N LYS A 90 -14.05 -8.20 -4.80
CA LYS A 90 -14.81 -7.20 -4.04
C LYS A 90 -13.93 -6.17 -3.34
N LYS A 91 -12.66 -6.50 -3.12
CA LYS A 91 -11.68 -5.64 -2.45
C LYS A 91 -10.46 -5.40 -3.32
N ARG A 92 -9.95 -4.18 -3.33
CA ARG A 92 -8.76 -3.77 -4.08
C ARG A 92 -7.93 -2.81 -3.23
N MET A 93 -6.64 -2.70 -3.53
CA MET A 93 -5.78 -1.74 -2.87
C MET A 93 -5.89 -0.38 -3.56
N TYR A 94 -6.08 0.65 -2.76
CA TYR A 94 -6.15 2.06 -3.15
C TYR A 94 -5.09 2.85 -2.39
N ARG A 95 -4.73 4.01 -2.93
CA ARG A 95 -3.93 5.02 -2.21
C ARG A 95 -4.89 6.03 -1.59
N VAL A 96 -4.64 6.43 -0.34
CA VAL A 96 -5.47 7.38 0.39
C VAL A 96 -4.61 8.45 1.08
N ALA A 97 -5.16 9.66 1.18
CA ALA A 97 -4.67 10.73 2.04
C ALA A 97 -5.42 10.70 3.38
N ILE A 98 -4.68 10.94 4.46
CA ILE A 98 -5.17 11.02 5.82
C ILE A 98 -4.77 12.40 6.38
N PRO A 99 -5.71 13.20 6.92
CA PRO A 99 -5.41 14.55 7.37
C PRO A 99 -4.48 14.58 8.59
N ALA A 100 -3.83 15.73 8.79
CA ALA A 100 -3.01 15.99 9.97
C ALA A 100 -3.81 15.84 11.28
N GLY A 101 -3.12 15.46 12.36
CA GLY A 101 -3.72 15.21 13.66
C GLY A 101 -4.37 13.83 13.80
N ALA A 102 -4.45 13.05 12.72
CA ALA A 102 -4.73 11.62 12.81
C ALA A 102 -3.49 10.84 13.29
N ALA A 103 -3.70 9.68 13.89
CA ALA A 103 -2.66 8.72 14.26
C ALA A 103 -2.91 7.38 13.55
N PRO A 104 -2.73 7.30 12.21
CA PRO A 104 -2.97 6.07 11.46
C PRO A 104 -1.88 5.02 11.75
N GLU A 105 -2.30 3.79 11.97
CA GLU A 105 -1.41 2.64 12.12
C GLU A 105 -1.65 1.61 11.01
N VAL A 106 -0.62 0.84 10.67
CA VAL A 106 -0.79 -0.30 9.78
C VAL A 106 -1.73 -1.31 10.43
N GLY A 107 -2.68 -1.83 9.67
CA GLY A 107 -3.70 -2.74 10.19
C GLY A 107 -4.95 -2.05 10.76
N THR A 108 -4.96 -0.70 10.90
CA THR A 108 -6.16 0.04 11.28
C THR A 108 -7.28 -0.18 10.26
N ASP A 109 -8.48 -0.48 10.75
CA ASP A 109 -9.66 -0.66 9.90
C ASP A 109 -10.15 0.66 9.30
N VAL A 110 -10.74 0.55 8.13
CA VAL A 110 -11.41 1.63 7.41
C VAL A 110 -12.88 1.28 7.30
N PHE A 111 -13.75 2.24 7.58
CA PHE A 111 -15.19 2.12 7.57
C PHE A 111 -15.77 2.98 6.46
N ALA A 112 -16.99 2.64 6.05
CA ALA A 112 -17.80 3.45 5.15
C ALA A 112 -19.27 3.30 5.55
N PRO A 113 -20.09 4.36 5.50
CA PRO A 113 -21.52 4.32 5.80
C PRO A 113 -22.28 3.16 5.14
N ALA A 114 -21.95 2.84 3.88
CA ALA A 114 -22.57 1.73 3.14
C ALA A 114 -22.34 0.33 3.79
N PHE A 115 -21.37 0.22 4.69
CA PHE A 115 -21.03 -1.01 5.42
C PHE A 115 -21.37 -0.94 6.92
N GLY A 116 -21.96 0.16 7.39
CA GLY A 116 -22.36 0.33 8.79
C GLY A 116 -21.19 0.15 9.75
N GLU A 117 -21.34 -0.75 10.71
CA GLU A 117 -20.30 -1.10 11.69
C GLU A 117 -19.30 -2.15 11.19
N GLN A 118 -19.46 -2.66 9.97
CA GLN A 118 -18.51 -3.61 9.40
C GLN A 118 -17.32 -2.87 8.76
N SER A 119 -16.11 -3.37 9.02
CA SER A 119 -14.90 -2.89 8.35
C SER A 119 -15.03 -3.00 6.82
N ALA A 120 -14.89 -1.86 6.15
CA ALA A 120 -14.84 -1.71 4.71
C ALA A 120 -13.42 -1.90 4.14
N GLY A 121 -12.40 -2.03 4.99
CA GLY A 121 -11.03 -2.18 4.53
C GLY A 121 -9.99 -2.02 5.64
N LYS A 122 -8.72 -2.06 5.28
CA LYS A 122 -7.61 -2.02 6.24
C LYS A 122 -6.39 -1.32 5.66
N LEU A 123 -5.71 -0.52 6.48
CA LEU A 123 -4.44 0.12 6.09
C LEU A 123 -3.32 -0.92 5.97
N VAL A 124 -2.57 -0.87 4.86
CA VAL A 124 -1.48 -1.79 4.52
C VAL A 124 -0.11 -1.15 4.75
N ASN A 125 0.06 0.07 4.28
CA ASN A 125 1.26 0.87 4.49
C ASN A 125 0.86 2.30 4.80
N VAL A 126 1.61 2.97 5.66
CA VAL A 126 1.36 4.35 6.10
C VAL A 126 2.70 5.09 6.17
N ALA A 127 2.75 6.31 5.66
CA ALA A 127 3.91 7.18 5.80
C ALA A 127 3.48 8.66 5.94
N PRO A 128 4.22 9.47 6.71
CA PRO A 128 3.93 10.89 6.86
C PRO A 128 4.11 11.62 5.52
N ALA A 129 3.24 12.59 5.26
CA ALA A 129 3.29 13.47 4.10
C ALA A 129 3.80 14.87 4.49
N ALA A 130 4.21 15.65 3.49
CA ALA A 130 4.83 16.96 3.70
C ALA A 130 3.88 18.02 4.28
N ASP A 131 2.56 17.81 4.19
CA ASP A 131 1.51 18.68 4.72
C ASP A 131 1.18 18.40 6.20
N GLY A 132 1.94 17.52 6.86
CA GLY A 132 1.70 17.09 8.24
C GLY A 132 0.61 16.02 8.39
N GLY A 133 0.00 15.59 7.28
CA GLY A 133 -0.85 14.41 7.22
C GLY A 133 -0.08 13.13 6.93
N PHE A 134 -0.79 12.14 6.40
CA PHE A 134 -0.21 10.87 5.98
C PHE A 134 -0.76 10.46 4.61
N GLU A 135 0.01 9.66 3.90
CA GLU A 135 -0.49 8.86 2.80
C GLU A 135 -0.40 7.39 3.15
N ALA A 136 -1.34 6.61 2.64
CA ALA A 136 -1.40 5.19 2.90
C ALA A 136 -1.81 4.39 1.65
N LEU A 137 -1.40 3.12 1.64
CA LEU A 137 -2.05 2.10 0.83
C LEU A 137 -3.06 1.38 1.72
N ALA A 138 -4.28 1.15 1.22
CA ALA A 138 -5.35 0.50 1.95
C ALA A 138 -6.07 -0.50 1.05
N VAL A 139 -6.30 -1.73 1.53
CA VAL A 139 -7.20 -2.68 0.86
C VAL A 139 -8.62 -2.32 1.28
N LEU A 140 -9.44 -1.89 0.32
CA LEU A 140 -10.80 -1.42 0.55
C LEU A 140 -11.79 -2.23 -0.27
N GLN A 141 -13.03 -2.35 0.21
CA GLN A 141 -14.16 -2.74 -0.61
C GLN A 141 -14.28 -1.76 -1.78
N ILE A 142 -14.36 -2.28 -3.01
CA ILE A 142 -14.41 -1.47 -4.23
C ILE A 142 -15.57 -0.48 -4.16
N ALA A 143 -16.75 -0.94 -3.75
CA ALA A 143 -17.93 -0.10 -3.60
C ALA A 143 -17.74 1.04 -2.57
N ALA A 144 -16.96 0.82 -1.50
CA ALA A 144 -16.66 1.87 -0.52
C ALA A 144 -15.68 2.90 -1.09
N ALA A 145 -14.66 2.45 -1.81
CA ALA A 145 -13.70 3.34 -2.45
C ALA A 145 -14.34 4.19 -3.55
N GLU A 146 -15.29 3.64 -4.31
CA GLU A 146 -16.06 4.34 -5.34
C GLU A 146 -17.04 5.37 -4.74
N ALA A 147 -17.65 5.08 -3.59
CA ALA A 147 -18.51 6.04 -2.88
C ALA A 147 -17.71 7.21 -2.28
N GLY A 148 -16.48 6.95 -1.82
CA GLY A 148 -15.53 7.98 -1.39
C GLY A 148 -15.72 8.50 0.04
N ASP A 149 -16.67 7.98 0.81
CA ASP A 149 -17.01 8.36 2.19
C ASP A 149 -16.28 7.50 3.24
N LEU A 150 -14.98 7.32 3.05
CA LEU A 150 -14.11 6.48 3.87
C LEU A 150 -13.75 7.13 5.20
N GLN A 151 -13.76 6.33 6.28
CA GLN A 151 -13.57 6.78 7.66
C GLN A 151 -12.55 5.89 8.37
N LEU A 152 -11.54 6.48 8.99
CA LEU A 152 -10.47 5.75 9.66
C LEU A 152 -10.88 5.29 11.06
N GLY A 153 -10.59 4.02 11.38
CA GLY A 153 -10.60 3.45 12.72
C GLY A 153 -11.98 3.11 13.29
N ARG A 154 -13.02 3.86 12.93
CA ARG A 154 -14.41 3.62 13.36
C ARG A 154 -15.43 4.32 12.43
N PRO A 155 -16.71 3.93 12.49
CA PRO A 155 -17.79 4.73 11.92
C PRO A 155 -17.78 6.17 12.47
N ALA A 156 -18.03 7.14 11.60
CA ALA A 156 -17.87 8.57 11.86
C ALA A 156 -16.46 8.96 12.38
N GLY A 157 -15.43 8.18 12.02
CA GLY A 157 -14.02 8.49 12.29
C GLY A 157 -13.44 9.55 11.36
N THR A 158 -12.11 9.63 11.30
CA THR A 158 -11.41 10.61 10.46
C THR A 158 -11.66 10.33 8.98
N ALA A 159 -12.17 11.31 8.24
CA ALA A 159 -12.40 11.16 6.81
C ALA A 159 -11.09 10.96 6.01
N LEU A 160 -11.11 9.99 5.09
CA LEU A 160 -10.01 9.70 4.19
C LEU A 160 -10.37 10.14 2.76
N ARG A 161 -9.36 10.50 1.97
CA ARG A 161 -9.56 10.84 0.55
C ARG A 161 -8.79 9.90 -0.34
N VAL A 162 -9.46 9.29 -1.31
CA VAL A 162 -8.79 8.46 -2.32
C VAL A 162 -7.89 9.33 -3.20
N LEU A 163 -6.69 8.83 -3.47
CA LEU A 163 -5.69 9.42 -4.35
C LEU A 163 -5.48 8.52 -5.57
N PRO A 164 -5.04 9.08 -6.72
CA PRO A 164 -4.71 8.27 -7.88
C PRO A 164 -3.53 7.34 -7.58
N LEU A 165 -3.66 6.12 -8.09
CA LEU A 165 -2.56 5.17 -8.25
C LEU A 165 -1.86 5.43 -9.60
N PRO A 166 -0.57 5.08 -9.74
CA PRO A 166 0.18 5.27 -10.98
C PRO A 166 -0.14 4.22 -12.05
N TYR A 167 -1.12 3.35 -11.81
CA TYR A 167 -1.58 2.31 -12.72
C TYR A 167 -3.11 2.17 -12.62
N PRO A 168 -3.79 1.73 -13.71
CA PRO A 168 -5.23 1.52 -13.70
C PRO A 168 -5.62 0.30 -12.86
N LEU A 169 -6.77 0.39 -12.20
CA LEU A 169 -7.46 -0.73 -11.58
C LEU A 169 -8.50 -1.21 -12.60
N ALA A 170 -8.21 -2.31 -13.30
CA ALA A 170 -9.09 -2.88 -14.33
C ALA A 170 -10.38 -3.49 -13.77
#